data_AF-A0A2H5ZDS5-F1
#
_entry.id   AF-A0A2H5ZDS5-F1
#
_cell.length_a   1.000
_cell.length_b   1.000
_cell.length_c   1.000
_cell.angle_alpha   90.00
_cell.angle_beta   90.00
_cell.angle_gamma   90.00
#
_symmetry.space_group_name_H-M   'P 1'
#
loop_
_entity.id
_entity.type
_entity.pdbx_description
1 polymer ?
#
loop_
_entity_poly.entity_id
_entity_poly.type
_entity_poly.pdbx_seq_one_letter_code
_entity_poly.pdbx_strand_id
1 'polypeptide(L)' 'MSIFKVGWFVAVALAVLTVVEYIFAAEMADATARFLGLTLSAGTKAGLIMWFFMHLPRVWRGEEVH' A
#
# COMPACT_ATOMS: atom_id res chain seq x y z
N MET A 1 15.13 14.05 -6.33
CA MET A 1 14.61 13.82 -4.96
C MET A 1 15.29 12.57 -4.43
N SER A 2 15.89 12.56 -3.22
CA SER A 2 16.61 11.35 -2.76
C SER A 2 15.63 10.18 -2.54
N ILE A 3 16.05 8.95 -2.82
CA ILE A 3 15.23 7.73 -2.71
C ILE A 3 14.64 7.60 -1.29
N PHE A 4 15.40 7.97 -0.26
CA PHE A 4 14.95 8.01 1.13
C PHE A 4 13.77 8.97 1.36
N LYS A 5 13.72 10.12 0.68
CA LYS A 5 12.62 11.08 0.80
C LYS A 5 11.32 10.54 0.19
N VAL A 6 11.41 9.76 -0.90
CA VAL A 6 10.24 9.13 -1.54
C VAL A 6 9.67 8.03 -0.66
N GLY A 7 10.52 7.14 -0.13
CA GLY A 7 10.06 6.07 0.78
C GLY A 7 9.35 6.63 2.03
N TRP A 8 9.89 7.69 2.64
CA TRP A 8 9.24 8.33 3.78
C TRP A 8 7.88 8.94 3.44
N PHE A 9 7.76 9.61 2.29
CA PHE A 9 6.49 10.18 1.84
C PHE A 9 5.44 9.10 1.60
N VAL A 10 5.82 7.98 0.95
CA VAL A 10 4.92 6.85 0.72
C VAL A 10 4.52 6.20 2.06
N ALA A 11 5.43 6.09 3.03
CA ALA A 11 5.11 5.57 4.36
C ALA A 11 4.05 6.42 5.07
N VAL A 12 4.20 7.74 5.05
CA VAL A 12 3.21 8.67 5.62
C VAL A 12 1.86 8.55 4.89
N ALA A 13 1.87 8.47 3.56
CA ALA A 13 0.64 8.28 2.79
C ALA A 13 -0.08 6.96 3.14
N LEU A 14 0.68 5.87 3.30
CA LEU A 14 0.14 4.57 3.73
C LEU A 14 -0.45 4.64 5.15
N ALA A 15 0.19 5.37 6.07
CA ALA A 15 -0.34 5.59 7.41
C ALA A 15 -1.68 6.35 7.37
N VAL A 16 -1.75 7.44 6.61
CA VAL A 16 -3.00 8.20 6.41
C VAL A 16 -4.10 7.33 5.80
N LEU A 17 -3.78 6.56 4.76
CA LEU A 17 -4.73 5.64 4.14
C LEU A 17 -5.26 4.59 5.13
N THR A 18 -4.45 4.18 6.11
CA THR A 18 -4.85 3.24 7.17
C THR A 18 -5.82 3.88 8.17
N VAL A 19 -5.63 5.16 8.51
CA VAL A 19 -6.60 5.91 9.33
C VAL A 19 -7.93 6.04 8.59
N VAL A 20 -7.90 6.37 7.30
CA VAL A 20 -9.12 6.49 6.48
C VAL A 20 -9.87 5.15 6.37
N GLU A 21 -9.15 4.04 6.18
CA GLU A 21 -9.74 2.69 6.19
C GLU A 21 -10.43 2.36 7.52
N TYR A 22 -9.80 2.72 8.65
CA TYR A 22 -10.38 2.47 9.97
C TYR A 22 -11.72 3.20 10.12
N ILE A 23 -11.76 4.48 9.75
CA ILE A 23 -13.01 5.28 9.77
C ILE A 23 -14.04 4.67 8.82
N PHE A 24 -13.64 4.32 7.60
CA PHE A 24 -14.52 3.66 6.63
C PHE A 24 -15.09 2.34 7.16
N ALA A 25 -14.26 1.52 7.81
CA ALA A 25 -14.70 0.25 8.39
C ALA A 25 -15.66 0.42 9.57
N ALA A 26 -15.51 1.50 10.33
CA ALA A 26 -16.35 1.83 11.48
C ALA A 26 -17.71 2.42 11.06
N GLU A 27 -17.74 3.28 10.04
CA GLU A 27 -18.94 4.01 9.62
C GLU A 27 -19.75 3.27 8.54
N MET A 28 -19.13 2.37 7.76
CA MET A 28 -19.83 1.66 6.68
C MET A 28 -20.70 0.51 7.21
N ALA A 29 -22.01 0.75 7.23
CA ALA A 29 -23.00 -0.24 7.67
C ALA A 29 -23.19 -1.40 6.67
N ASP A 30 -23.06 -1.14 5.36
CA ASP A 30 -23.22 -2.19 4.35
C ASP A 30 -22.02 -3.13 4.34
N ALA A 31 -22.28 -4.40 4.66
CA ALA A 31 -21.24 -5.41 4.80
C ALA A 31 -20.50 -5.68 3.48
N THR A 32 -21.20 -5.63 2.34
CA THR A 32 -20.64 -5.91 1.02
C THR A 32 -19.74 -4.77 0.58
N ALA A 33 -20.22 -3.53 0.68
CA ALA A 33 -19.44 -2.33 0.38
C ALA A 33 -18.22 -2.21 1.30
N ARG A 34 -18.37 -2.53 2.59
CA ARG A 34 -17.26 -2.57 3.54
C ARG A 34 -16.21 -3.61 3.12
N PHE A 35 -16.63 -4.83 2.80
CA PHE A 35 -15.72 -5.89 2.37
C PHE A 35 -14.97 -5.53 1.08
N LEU A 36 -15.69 -5.06 0.05
CA LEU A 36 -15.08 -4.68 -1.23
C LEU A 36 -14.13 -3.50 -1.07
N GLY A 37 -14.54 -2.47 -0.33
CA GLY A 37 -13.72 -1.29 -0.05
C GLY A 37 -12.41 -1.65 0.64
N LEU A 38 -12.48 -2.45 1.71
CA LEU A 38 -11.30 -2.89 2.46
C LEU A 38 -10.40 -3.85 1.66
N THR A 39 -10.98 -4.69 0.81
CA THR A 39 -10.20 -5.61 -0.03
C THR A 39 -9.41 -4.84 -1.09
N LEU A 40 -10.06 -3.88 -1.76
CA LEU A 40 -9.40 -3.04 -2.78
C LEU A 40 -8.29 -2.18 -2.17
N SER A 41 -8.53 -1.61 -0.99
CA SER A 41 -7.56 -0.76 -0.31
C SER A 41 -6.38 -1.58 0.22
N ALA A 42 -6.62 -2.78 0.76
CA ALA A 42 -5.57 -3.71 1.14
C ALA A 42 -4.72 -4.14 -0.06
N GLY A 43 -5.33 -4.43 -1.21
CA GLY A 43 -4.61 -4.74 -2.45
C GLY A 43 -3.73 -3.58 -2.92
N THR A 44 -4.26 -2.36 -2.87
CA THR A 44 -3.51 -1.15 -3.23
C THR A 44 -2.29 -0.96 -2.31
N LYS A 45 -2.44 -1.13 -1.00
CA LYS A 45 -1.32 -1.04 -0.05
C LYS A 45 -0.28 -2.12 -0.32
N ALA A 46 -0.70 -3.36 -0.52
CA ALA A 46 0.21 -4.45 -0.85
C ALA A 46 1.04 -4.11 -2.11
N GLY A 47 0.39 -3.59 -3.16
CA GLY A 47 1.08 -3.13 -4.38
C GLY A 47 2.09 -2.00 -4.11
N LEU A 48 1.70 -0.98 -3.37
CA LEU A 48 2.59 0.14 -3.02
C LEU A 48 3.78 -0.33 -2.16
N ILE A 49 3.55 -1.21 -1.20
CA ILE A 49 4.61 -1.79 -0.36
C ILE A 49 5.57 -2.61 -1.22
N MET A 50 5.05 -3.47 -2.09
CA MET A 50 5.86 -4.29 -2.98
C MET A 50 6.70 -3.44 -3.95
N TRP A 51 6.17 -2.30 -4.41
CA TRP A 51 6.86 -1.45 -5.38
C TRP A 51 7.92 -0.53 -4.74
N PHE A 52 7.59 0.09 -3.60
CA PHE A 52 8.43 1.14 -3.01
C PHE A 52 9.33 0.65 -1.88
N PHE A 53 8.93 -0.39 -1.16
CA PHE A 53 9.66 -0.88 0.02
C PHE A 53 10.27 -2.26 -0.20
N MET A 54 9.63 -3.12 -0.97
CA MET A 54 10.24 -4.39 -1.38
C MET A 54 11.06 -4.19 -2.65
N HIS A 55 12.19 -4.86 -2.73
CA HIS A 55 13.04 -4.86 -3.92
C HIS A 55 12.48 -5.79 -5.02
N LEU A 56 11.18 -6.10 -4.97
CA LEU A 56 10.51 -6.96 -5.96
C LEU A 56 10.73 -6.50 -7.41
N PRO A 57 10.74 -5.19 -7.73
CA PRO A 57 11.05 -4.74 -9.08
C PRO A 57 12.47 -5.10 -9.57
N ARG A 58 13.38 -5.46 -8.66
CA ARG A 58 14.74 -5.93 -8.95
C ARG A 58 14.79 -7.44 -9.13
N VAL A 59 14.07 -8.18 -8.29
CA VAL A 59 13.91 -9.64 -8.38
C VAL A 59 13.15 -10.04 -9.66
N TRP A 60 12.08 -9.32 -10.02
CA TRP A 60 11.33 -9.54 -11.26
C TRP A 60 12.05 -9.06 -12.53
N ARG A 61 13.04 -8.17 -12.40
CA ARG A 61 13.88 -7.76 -13.54
C ARG A 61 14.94 -8.78 -13.91
N GLY A 62 15.05 -9.89 -13.17
CA GLY A 62 16.07 -10.91 -13.44
C GLY A 62 17.48 -10.32 -13.37
N GLU A 63 17.72 -9.36 -12.47
CA GLU A 63 19.07 -8.89 -12.19
C GLU A 63 19.75 -9.99 -11.36
N GLU A 64 20.07 -11.08 -12.07
CA GLU A 64 21.01 -12.10 -11.65
C GLU A 64 22.28 -11.35 -11.24
N VAL A 65 22.60 -11.48 -9.96
CA VAL A 65 23.86 -11.04 -9.40
C VAL A 65 24.94 -11.83 -10.15
N HIS A 66 25.56 -11.20 -11.15
CA HIS A 66 26.82 -11.67 -11.73
C HIS A 66 27.93 -11.57 -10.68
#